data_AF-J1H5C2-F1
#
_entry.id   AF-J1H5C2-F1
#
_cell.length_a   1.000
_cell.length_b   1.000
_cell.length_c   1.000
_cell.angle_alpha   90.00
_cell.angle_beta   90.00
_cell.angle_gamma   90.00
#
_symmetry.space_group_name_H-M   'P 1'
#
loop_
_entity.id
_entity.type
_entity.pdbx_description
1 polymer ?
#
loop_
_entity_poly.entity_id
_entity_poly.type
_entity_poly.pdbx_seq_one_letter_code
_entity_poly.pdbx_strand_id
1 'polypeptide(L)'
;MLTQDILVCLEQKKILMEQILNITKQMEVQSLEETVDLDLLLEQRGQLMQRVDKCNLLIRSKTELQDSAEQERLRDLMSLQLEEETCSPDEKRALNLVSEINALFRQAAALNRSTMDLLLVQRENSKKQLAELKQQGEQNNLFTYQ
;
A
#
# COMPACT_ATOMS: atom_id res chain seq x y z
N MET A 1 21.45 2.28 20.10
CA MET A 1 20.95 3.65 20.27
C MET A 1 20.28 4.06 18.97
N LEU A 2 19.14 4.78 19.02
CA LEU A 2 18.51 5.25 17.78
C LEU A 2 19.49 6.14 17.01
N THR A 3 19.89 5.69 15.82
CA THR A 3 20.84 6.42 14.98
C THR A 3 20.12 7.41 14.08
N GLN A 4 20.80 8.50 13.70
CA GLN A 4 20.29 9.46 12.73
C GLN A 4 19.89 8.81 11.40
N ASP A 5 20.65 7.80 10.93
CA ASP A 5 20.35 7.07 9.70
C ASP A 5 18.97 6.39 9.75
N ILE A 6 18.62 5.78 10.88
CA ILE A 6 17.31 5.13 11.09
C ILE A 6 16.20 6.18 11.07
N LEU A 7 16.41 7.33 11.73
CA LEU A 7 15.44 8.41 11.76
C LEU A 7 15.17 8.98 10.37
N VAL A 8 16.21 9.22 9.58
CA VAL A 8 16.09 9.66 8.18
C VAL A 8 15.37 8.60 7.33
N CYS A 9 15.62 7.31 7.56
CA CYS A 9 14.89 6.25 6.87
C CYS A 9 13.40 6.23 7.23
N LEU A 10 13.04 6.51 8.48
CA LEU A 10 11.64 6.62 8.92
C LEU A 10 10.95 7.83 8.29
N GLU A 11 11.61 8.99 8.27
CA GLU A 11 11.09 10.19 7.59
C GLU A 11 10.84 9.93 6.11
N GLN A 12 11.78 9.28 5.41
CA GLN A 12 11.62 8.91 4.01
C GLN A 12 10.50 7.89 3.81
N LYS A 13 10.38 6.88 4.70
CA LYS A 13 9.24 5.95 4.66
C LYS A 13 7.90 6.67 4.77
N LYS A 14 7.78 7.67 5.66
CA LYS A 14 6.54 8.46 5.78
C LYS A 14 6.19 9.12 4.46
N ILE A 15 7.13 9.84 3.84
CA ILE A 15 6.92 10.53 2.56
C ILE A 15 6.50 9.53 1.47
N LEU A 16 7.18 8.39 1.38
CA LEU A 16 6.85 7.34 0.42
C LEU A 16 5.45 6.76 0.67
N MET A 17 5.05 6.56 1.92
CA MET A 17 3.72 6.06 2.27
C MET A 17 2.61 7.07 1.96
N GLU A 18 2.84 8.37 2.12
CA GLU A 18 1.91 9.42 1.69
C GLU A 18 1.71 9.38 0.17
N GLN A 19 2.80 9.20 -0.60
CA GLN A 19 2.73 9.05 -2.05
C GLN A 19 2.00 7.77 -2.47
N ILE A 20 2.26 6.64 -1.81
CA ILE A 20 1.55 5.37 -2.05
C ILE A 20 0.04 5.53 -1.77
N LEU A 21 -0.32 6.20 -0.67
CA LEU A 21 -1.72 6.47 -0.34
C LEU A 21 -2.38 7.33 -1.43
N ASN A 22 -1.69 8.37 -1.91
CA ASN A 22 -2.20 9.24 -2.97
C ASN A 22 -2.41 8.49 -4.30
N ILE A 23 -1.49 7.62 -4.69
CA ILE A 23 -1.68 6.77 -5.88
C ILE A 23 -2.85 5.82 -5.66
N THR A 24 -2.98 5.23 -4.47
CA THR A 24 -4.08 4.31 -4.16
C THR A 24 -5.44 5.01 -4.24
N LYS A 25 -5.54 6.28 -3.80
CA LYS A 25 -6.73 7.11 -3.99
C LYS A 25 -7.03 7.39 -5.47
N GLN A 26 -6.00 7.65 -6.28
CA GLN A 26 -6.19 7.84 -7.73
C GLN A 26 -6.72 6.57 -8.39
N MET A 27 -6.19 5.40 -8.00
CA MET A 27 -6.67 4.10 -8.49
C MET A 27 -8.13 3.86 -8.11
N GLU A 28 -8.54 4.23 -6.89
CA GLU A 28 -9.95 4.15 -6.46
C GLU A 28 -10.85 5.01 -7.36
N VAL A 29 -10.47 6.26 -7.62
CA VAL A 29 -11.25 7.15 -8.49
C VAL A 29 -11.34 6.59 -9.91
N GLN A 30 -10.21 6.17 -10.49
CA GLN A 30 -10.19 5.62 -11.86
C GLN A 30 -10.95 4.29 -11.99
N SER A 31 -11.04 3.50 -10.92
CA SER A 31 -11.84 2.26 -10.93
C SER A 31 -13.36 2.49 -11.05
N LEU A 32 -13.81 3.73 -10.87
CA LEU A 32 -15.20 4.13 -11.04
C LEU A 32 -15.49 4.67 -12.45
N GLU A 33 -14.47 4.84 -13.30
CA GLU A 33 -14.63 5.32 -14.67
C GLU A 33 -15.14 4.22 -15.60
N GLU A 34 -15.72 4.62 -16.74
CA GLU A 34 -16.28 3.68 -17.73
C GLU A 34 -15.19 2.82 -18.38
N THR A 35 -14.02 3.41 -18.61
CA THR A 35 -12.82 2.71 -19.09
C THR A 35 -11.77 2.74 -18.00
N VAL A 36 -11.43 1.58 -17.45
CA VAL A 36 -10.43 1.45 -16.39
C VAL A 36 -9.05 1.22 -17.00
N ASP A 37 -8.12 2.14 -16.76
CA ASP A 37 -6.68 1.99 -17.05
C ASP A 37 -5.89 2.35 -15.78
N LEU A 38 -5.21 1.36 -15.20
CA LEU A 38 -4.45 1.51 -13.95
C LEU A 38 -2.95 1.23 -14.14
N ASP A 39 -2.49 0.96 -15.36
CA ASP A 39 -1.16 0.39 -15.59
C ASP A 39 -0.04 1.31 -15.08
N LEU A 40 -0.11 2.60 -15.43
CA LEU A 40 0.85 3.59 -14.98
C LEU A 40 0.83 3.78 -13.45
N LEU A 41 -0.35 3.80 -12.84
CA LEU A 41 -0.49 3.95 -11.39
C LEU A 41 0.06 2.73 -10.64
N LEU A 42 -0.18 1.52 -11.16
CA LEU A 42 0.35 0.28 -10.62
C LEU A 42 1.89 0.26 -10.70
N GLU A 43 2.46 0.68 -11.82
CA GLU A 43 3.91 0.79 -11.98
C GLU A 43 4.51 1.79 -10.99
N GLN A 44 3.97 3.01 -10.92
CA GLN A 44 4.44 4.05 -9.99
C GLN A 44 4.35 3.58 -8.54
N ARG A 45 3.22 2.95 -8.14
CA ARG A 45 3.07 2.38 -6.80
C ARG A 45 4.11 1.31 -6.52
N GLY A 46 4.38 0.43 -7.49
CA GLY A 46 5.40 -0.61 -7.38
C GLY A 46 6.80 -0.05 -7.14
N GLN A 47 7.17 1.02 -7.87
CA GLN A 47 8.46 1.70 -7.67
C GLN A 47 8.58 2.34 -6.28
N LEU A 48 7.51 2.93 -5.76
CA LEU A 48 7.49 3.47 -4.39
C LEU A 48 7.62 2.37 -3.33
N MET A 49 6.92 1.24 -3.51
CA MET A 49 7.03 0.09 -2.61
C MET A 49 8.46 -0.45 -2.55
N GLN A 50 9.15 -0.57 -3.69
CA GLN A 50 10.57 -0.95 -3.72
C GLN A 50 11.46 0.02 -2.93
N ARG A 51 11.14 1.32 -2.93
CA ARG A 51 11.88 2.32 -2.13
C ARG A 51 11.58 2.16 -0.63
N VAL A 52 10.34 1.85 -0.25
CA VAL A 52 9.99 1.52 1.14
C VAL A 52 10.76 0.28 1.61
N ASP A 53 10.88 -0.75 0.76
CA ASP A 53 11.65 -1.95 1.07
C ASP A 53 13.13 -1.66 1.26
N LYS A 54 13.71 -0.76 0.46
CA LYS A 54 15.09 -0.28 0.67
C LYS A 54 15.25 0.40 2.03
N CYS A 55 14.31 1.25 2.44
CA CYS A 55 14.35 1.84 3.79
C CYS A 55 14.23 0.77 4.89
N ASN A 56 13.37 -0.25 4.71
CA ASN A 56 13.25 -1.36 5.66
C ASN A 56 14.56 -2.14 5.80
N LEU A 57 15.24 -2.43 4.68
CA LEU A 57 16.53 -3.12 4.67
C LEU A 57 17.62 -2.29 5.36
N LEU A 58 17.66 -0.97 5.11
CA LEU A 58 18.62 -0.08 5.75
C LEU A 58 18.39 0.01 7.27
N ILE A 59 17.15 0.18 7.71
CA ILE A 59 16.81 0.18 9.13
C ILE A 59 17.26 -1.14 9.77
N ARG A 60 16.87 -2.27 9.18
CA ARG A 60 17.23 -3.60 9.68
C ARG A 60 18.75 -3.78 9.78
N SER A 61 19.48 -3.47 8.71
CA SER A 61 20.95 -3.59 8.69
C SER A 61 21.60 -2.72 9.77
N LYS A 62 21.09 -1.50 9.99
CA LYS A 62 21.61 -0.61 11.04
C LYS A 62 21.27 -1.11 12.44
N THR A 63 20.09 -1.70 12.63
CA THR A 63 19.71 -2.34 13.90
C THR A 63 20.58 -3.56 14.20
N GLU A 64 20.87 -4.41 13.21
CA GLU A 64 21.69 -5.61 13.38
C GLU A 64 23.15 -5.32 13.79
N LEU A 65 23.64 -4.08 13.57
CA LEU A 65 24.97 -3.63 14.02
C LEU A 65 25.00 -3.15 15.49
N GLN A 66 23.84 -3.02 16.13
CA GLN A 66 23.73 -2.58 17.52
C GLN A 66 23.83 -3.75 18.49
N ASP A 67 24.04 -3.46 19.77
CA ASP A 67 24.00 -4.51 20.79
C ASP A 67 22.58 -5.08 21.02
N SER A 68 22.48 -6.19 21.75
CA SER A 68 21.21 -6.88 21.97
C SER A 68 20.15 -6.02 22.65
N ALA A 69 20.53 -5.19 23.62
CA ALA A 69 19.57 -4.36 24.37
C ALA A 69 19.04 -3.22 23.50
N GLU A 70 19.91 -2.64 22.67
CA GLU A 70 19.56 -1.61 21.72
C GLU A 70 18.67 -2.16 20.58
N GLN A 71 18.93 -3.38 20.12
CA GLN A 71 18.08 -4.08 19.15
C GLN A 71 16.67 -4.34 19.69
N GLU A 72 16.56 -4.81 20.94
CA GLU A 72 15.28 -5.04 21.61
C GLU A 72 14.51 -3.72 21.75
N ARG A 73 15.16 -2.68 22.26
CA ARG A 73 14.54 -1.34 22.40
C ARG A 73 14.05 -0.78 21.07
N LEU A 74 14.80 -0.94 19.98
CA LEU A 74 14.36 -0.53 18.65
C LEU A 74 13.17 -1.35 18.15
N ARG A 75 13.11 -2.66 18.47
CA ARG A 75 11.97 -3.50 18.12
C ARG A 75 10.70 -3.06 18.85
N ASP A 76 10.81 -2.72 20.12
CA ASP A 76 9.70 -2.21 20.92
C ASP A 76 9.24 -0.85 20.40
N LEU A 77 10.17 0.01 20.00
CA LEU A 77 9.86 1.28 19.33
C LEU A 77 9.08 1.06 18.03
N MET A 78 9.58 0.17 17.16
CA MET A 78 8.97 -0.11 15.85
C MET A 78 7.61 -0.80 15.97
N SER A 79 7.36 -1.49 17.07
CA SER A 79 6.08 -2.12 17.39
C SER A 79 5.14 -1.25 18.23
N LEU A 80 5.53 -0.01 18.52
CA LEU A 80 4.77 0.95 19.34
C LEU A 80 4.49 0.43 20.76
N GLN A 81 5.45 -0.30 21.35
CA GLN A 81 5.37 -0.87 22.68
C GLN A 81 6.12 -0.04 23.75
N LEU A 82 6.91 0.96 23.33
CA LEU A 82 7.55 1.88 24.27
C LEU A 82 6.58 2.92 24.80
N GLU A 83 6.61 3.13 26.11
CA GLU A 83 5.95 4.25 26.77
C GLU A 83 6.67 5.57 26.44
N GLU A 84 5.92 6.59 26.05
CA GLU A 84 6.48 7.87 25.58
C GLU A 84 7.33 8.56 26.67
N GLU A 85 6.96 8.41 27.94
CA GLU A 85 7.65 8.95 29.10
C GLU A 85 9.08 8.41 29.25
N THR A 86 9.32 7.19 28.76
CA THR A 86 10.62 6.51 28.81
C THR A 86 11.50 6.80 27.60
N CYS A 87 11.00 7.57 26.64
CA CYS A 87 11.65 7.84 25.37
C CYS A 87 12.47 9.14 25.40
N SER A 88 13.66 9.08 24.81
CA SER A 88 14.42 10.26 24.43
C SER A 88 13.67 11.10 23.36
N PRO A 89 14.03 12.37 23.14
CA PRO A 89 13.38 13.20 22.12
C PRO A 89 13.38 12.58 20.72
N ASP A 90 14.49 11.95 20.31
CA ASP A 90 14.59 11.28 19.00
C ASP A 90 13.71 10.03 18.93
N GLU A 91 13.60 9.28 20.03
CA GLU A 91 12.72 8.11 20.12
C GLU A 91 11.24 8.52 20.07
N LYS A 92 10.86 9.63 20.72
CA LYS A 92 9.50 10.18 20.59
C LYS A 92 9.19 10.56 19.15
N ARG A 93 10.14 11.20 18.47
CA ARG A 93 10.00 11.54 17.05
C ARG A 93 9.86 10.28 16.19
N ALA A 94 10.67 9.26 16.43
CA ALA A 94 10.59 7.99 15.71
C ALA A 94 9.27 7.24 15.99
N LEU A 95 8.79 7.22 17.23
CA LEU A 95 7.47 6.66 17.60
C LEU A 95 6.34 7.34 16.82
N ASN A 96 6.34 8.67 16.77
CA ASN A 96 5.36 9.43 16.00
C ASN A 96 5.41 9.07 14.51
N LEU A 97 6.61 9.01 13.93
CA LEU A 97 6.79 8.60 12.53
C LEU A 97 6.26 7.18 12.27
N VAL A 98 6.58 6.22 13.14
CA VAL A 98 6.11 4.82 13.02
C VAL A 98 4.58 4.76 13.12
N SER A 99 3.98 5.50 14.04
CA SER A 99 2.53 5.59 14.21
C SER A 99 1.85 6.14 12.94
N GLU A 100 2.36 7.26 12.40
CA GLU A 100 1.85 7.86 11.18
C GLU A 100 2.00 6.94 9.95
N ILE A 101 3.17 6.31 9.79
CA ILE A 101 3.42 5.31 8.73
C ILE A 101 2.41 4.17 8.81
N ASN A 102 2.16 3.64 10.01
CA ASN A 102 1.19 2.56 10.22
C ASN A 102 -0.25 3.02 9.90
N ALA A 103 -0.61 4.25 10.25
CA ALA A 103 -1.90 4.82 9.91
C ALA A 103 -2.08 4.98 8.39
N LEU A 104 -1.07 5.52 7.69
CA LEU A 104 -1.07 5.66 6.23
C LEU A 104 -1.17 4.30 5.54
N PHE A 105 -0.43 3.30 6.02
CA PHE A 105 -0.49 1.93 5.50
C PHE A 105 -1.89 1.34 5.65
N ARG A 106 -2.51 1.45 6.83
CA ARG A 106 -3.87 0.94 7.06
C ARG A 106 -4.89 1.61 6.15
N GLN A 107 -4.79 2.92 5.95
CA GLN A 107 -5.66 3.66 5.03
C GLN A 107 -5.48 3.18 3.59
N ALA A 108 -4.24 3.08 3.11
CA ALA A 108 -3.95 2.60 1.76
C ALA A 108 -4.44 1.15 1.57
N ALA A 109 -4.25 0.27 2.56
CA ALA A 109 -4.71 -1.10 2.50
C ALA A 109 -6.24 -1.22 2.46
N ALA A 110 -6.95 -0.37 3.22
CA ALA A 110 -8.41 -0.33 3.21
C ALA A 110 -8.95 0.12 1.85
N LEU A 111 -8.41 1.21 1.29
CA LEU A 111 -8.78 1.70 -0.04
C LEU A 111 -8.47 0.67 -1.13
N ASN A 112 -7.28 0.06 -1.08
CA ASN A 112 -6.93 -0.96 -2.06
C ASN A 112 -7.89 -2.15 -2.00
N ARG A 113 -8.35 -2.55 -0.80
CA ARG A 113 -9.35 -3.62 -0.66
C ARG A 113 -10.68 -3.24 -1.29
N SER A 114 -11.22 -2.05 -0.97
CA SER A 114 -12.50 -1.60 -1.56
C SER A 114 -12.43 -1.47 -3.08
N THR A 115 -11.32 -0.95 -3.62
CA THR A 115 -11.09 -0.87 -5.06
C THR A 115 -11.06 -2.25 -5.71
N MET A 116 -10.36 -3.22 -5.10
CA MET A 116 -10.31 -4.58 -5.64
C MET A 116 -11.68 -5.27 -5.62
N ASP A 117 -12.44 -5.11 -4.54
CA ASP A 117 -13.79 -5.68 -4.43
C ASP A 117 -14.72 -5.10 -5.52
N LEU A 118 -14.64 -3.79 -5.77
CA LEU A 118 -15.37 -3.13 -6.85
C LEU A 118 -14.99 -3.69 -8.24
N LEU A 119 -13.70 -3.75 -8.54
CA LEU A 119 -13.19 -4.23 -9.84
C LEU A 119 -13.58 -5.70 -10.08
N LEU A 120 -13.61 -6.53 -9.03
CA LEU A 120 -14.07 -7.91 -9.13
C LEU A 120 -15.55 -8.00 -9.51
N VAL A 121 -16.41 -7.18 -8.88
CA VAL A 121 -17.84 -7.12 -9.21
C VAL A 121 -18.04 -6.65 -10.65
N GLN A 122 -17.35 -5.58 -11.07
CA GLN A 122 -17.40 -5.07 -12.45
C GLN A 122 -16.99 -6.15 -13.45
N ARG A 123 -15.87 -6.84 -13.20
CA ARG A 123 -15.39 -7.94 -14.04
C ARG A 123 -16.41 -9.06 -14.20
N GLU A 124 -17.04 -9.49 -13.11
CA GLU A 124 -18.06 -10.55 -13.18
C GLU A 124 -19.32 -10.08 -13.91
N ASN A 125 -19.73 -8.81 -13.76
CA ASN A 125 -20.85 -8.24 -14.52
C ASN A 125 -20.56 -8.18 -16.02
N SER A 126 -19.39 -7.67 -16.42
CA SER A 126 -18.98 -7.62 -17.83
C SER A 126 -18.89 -9.02 -18.44
N LYS A 127 -18.43 -10.01 -17.67
CA LYS A 127 -18.39 -11.41 -18.12
C LYS A 127 -19.78 -11.99 -18.38
N LYS A 128 -20.76 -11.69 -17.51
CA LYS A 128 -22.17 -12.10 -17.70
C LYS A 128 -22.78 -11.44 -18.93
N GLN A 129 -22.62 -10.12 -19.08
CA GLN A 129 -23.10 -9.39 -20.24
C GLN A 129 -22.51 -9.93 -21.55
N LEU A 130 -21.21 -10.24 -21.57
CA LEU A 130 -20.57 -10.85 -22.73
C LEU A 130 -21.14 -12.24 -23.06
N ALA A 131 -21.46 -13.04 -22.05
CA ALA A 131 -22.07 -14.36 -22.26
C ALA A 131 -23.50 -14.25 -22.82
N GLU A 132 -24.30 -13.31 -22.30
CA GLU A 132 -25.65 -13.03 -22.79
C GLU A 132 -25.63 -12.54 -24.24
N LEU A 133 -24.74 -11.61 -24.58
CA LEU A 133 -24.57 -11.11 -25.95
C LEU A 133 -24.15 -12.20 -26.94
N LYS A 134 -23.26 -13.12 -26.51
CA LYS A 134 -22.87 -14.28 -27.32
C LYS A 134 -24.05 -15.22 -27.58
N GLN A 135 -24.84 -15.54 -26.55
CA GLN A 135 -26.03 -16.39 -26.69
C GLN A 135 -27.08 -15.75 -27.62
N GLN A 136 -27.30 -14.44 -27.51
CA GLN A 136 -28.21 -13.70 -28.40
C GLN A 136 -27.72 -13.69 -29.85
N GLY A 137 -26.41 -13.51 -30.07
CA GLY A 137 -25.80 -13.58 -31.40
C GLY A 137 -25.94 -14.96 -32.04
N GLU A 138 -25.76 -16.03 -31.27
CA GLU A 138 -25.97 -17.41 -31.72
C GLU A 138 -27.44 -17.69 -32.06
N GLN A 139 -28.38 -17.20 -31.24
CA GLN A 139 -29.82 -17.31 -31.51
C GLN A 139 -30.22 -16.54 -32.78
N ASN A 140 -29.73 -15.32 -32.98
CA ASN A 140 -30.04 -14.53 -34.17
C ASN A 140 -29.46 -15.13 -35.46
N ASN A 141 -28.31 -15.82 -35.38
CA ASN A 141 -27.73 -16.54 -36.51
C ASN A 141 -28.51 -17.82 -36.86
N LEU A 142 -29.21 -18.45 -35.91
CA LEU A 142 -30.08 -19.61 -36.16
C LEU A 142 -31.37 -19.24 -36.93
N PHE A 143 -31.85 -18.01 -36.81
CA PHE A 143 -33.08 -17.54 -37.48
C PHE A 143 -32.84 -16.83 -38.83
N THR A 144 -31.59 -16.63 -39.24
CA THR A 144 -31.23 -15.96 -40.50
C THR A 144 -30.88 -16.90 -41.66
N TYR A 145 -30.93 -18.22 -41.42
CA TYR A 145 -30.89 -19.25 -42.47
C TYR A 145 -32.30 -19.81 -42.73
N GLN A 146 -33.16 -19.03 -43.39
CA GLN A 146 -34.38 -19.47 -44.07
C GLN A 146 -34.48 -18.75 -45.42
#